data_AF-A0A1F3NYI6-F1
#
_entry.id   AF-A0A1F3NYI6-F1
#
_cell.length_a   1.000
_cell.length_b   1.000
_cell.length_c   1.000
_cell.angle_alpha   90.00
_cell.angle_beta   90.00
_cell.angle_gamma   90.00
#
_symmetry.space_group_name_H-M   'P 1'
#
loop_
_entity.id
_entity.type
_entity.pdbx_description
1 polymer ?
#
loop_
_entity_poly.entity_id
_entity_poly.type
_entity_poly.pdbx_seq_one_letter_code
_entity_poly.pdbx_strand_id
1 'polypeptide(L)'
;MLLKSDFTSCKPGYLTEKSLNRIFGTKNASFLVGPRTRKKLLILPQSRYVRIESFDNEYVIKLNLLKGRFGPFIGSNCKIPFSGSAENAVLSYKVLFQAGFEFVKGGKLPGLGGGAGNSGGEVPTGYDGWSVRFMFKERGTICAYLYHARMKGQFGDKLFLRYNGEHVLLNTGSWNTITMSLAMNDPEKDNGIVKVKVNGIEADELDPVCFRKTADLKIDQLFFSCFMGGDDDSYSPGQDQFIMFKDFEIEY
;
A
#
# COMPACT_ATOMS: atom_id res chain seq x y z
N MET A 1 3.77 -6.03 -19.15
CA MET A 1 5.03 -6.29 -18.43
C MET A 1 4.70 -6.94 -17.10
N LEU A 2 5.54 -7.85 -16.62
CA LEU A 2 5.35 -8.51 -15.33
C LEU A 2 6.53 -8.22 -14.42
N LEU A 3 6.23 -7.65 -13.25
CA LEU A 3 7.18 -7.48 -12.17
C LEU A 3 6.82 -8.49 -11.09
N LYS A 4 7.73 -9.41 -10.78
CA LYS A 4 7.62 -10.31 -9.63
C LYS A 4 8.74 -10.06 -8.62
N SER A 5 8.42 -10.15 -7.35
CA SER A 5 9.44 -10.15 -6.31
C SER A 5 9.11 -11.07 -5.15
N ASP A 6 10.00 -12.04 -4.96
CA ASP A 6 10.11 -12.95 -3.81
C ASP A 6 11.21 -12.51 -2.82
N PHE A 7 11.79 -11.33 -3.07
CA PHE A 7 12.87 -10.71 -2.29
C PHE A 7 14.21 -11.45 -2.27
N THR A 8 14.37 -12.56 -3.00
CA THR A 8 15.62 -13.36 -3.04
C THR A 8 16.81 -12.61 -3.64
N SER A 9 16.55 -11.56 -4.43
CA SER A 9 17.58 -10.71 -5.03
C SER A 9 18.31 -9.82 -4.01
N CYS A 10 17.83 -9.73 -2.77
CA CYS A 10 18.41 -8.89 -1.72
C CYS A 10 18.94 -9.70 -0.53
N LYS A 11 20.03 -9.20 0.06
CA LYS A 11 20.52 -9.72 1.35
C LYS A 11 19.60 -9.25 2.48
N PRO A 12 19.41 -10.07 3.53
CA PRO A 12 18.77 -9.62 4.76
C PRO A 12 19.39 -8.34 5.30
N GLY A 13 18.55 -7.47 5.84
CA GLY A 13 18.97 -6.15 6.31
C GLY A 13 17.86 -5.12 6.25
N TYR A 14 18.22 -3.86 6.44
CA TYR A 14 17.26 -2.76 6.34
C TYR A 14 16.73 -2.62 4.91
N LEU A 15 15.45 -2.28 4.81
CA LEU A 15 14.88 -1.89 3.53
C LEU A 15 15.43 -0.52 3.12
N THR A 16 16.08 -0.45 1.96
CA THR A 16 16.65 0.80 1.41
C THR A 16 16.13 1.04 -0.01
N GLU A 17 16.31 2.23 -0.56
CA GLU A 17 15.98 2.49 -1.98
C GLU A 17 16.77 1.58 -2.91
N LYS A 18 18.02 1.26 -2.57
CA LYS A 18 18.83 0.31 -3.33
C LYS A 18 18.24 -1.10 -3.27
N SER A 19 17.74 -1.52 -2.11
CA SER A 19 17.03 -2.79 -1.96
C SER A 19 15.74 -2.77 -2.80
N LEU A 20 14.92 -1.72 -2.69
CA LEU A 20 13.69 -1.57 -3.46
C LEU A 20 13.93 -1.60 -4.98
N ASN A 21 14.91 -0.84 -5.47
CA ASN A 21 15.29 -0.84 -6.88
C ASN A 21 15.68 -2.25 -7.35
N ARG A 22 16.40 -3.01 -6.53
CA ARG A 22 16.82 -4.38 -6.87
C ARG A 22 15.65 -5.37 -6.82
N ILE A 23 14.81 -5.28 -5.80
CA ILE A 23 13.61 -6.11 -5.58
C ILE A 23 12.65 -5.96 -6.74
N PHE A 24 12.38 -4.72 -7.13
CA PHE A 24 11.34 -4.36 -8.10
C PHE A 24 11.90 -4.11 -9.50
N GLY A 25 13.20 -4.34 -9.73
CA GLY A 25 13.83 -4.14 -11.05
C GLY A 25 13.72 -2.70 -11.59
N THR A 26 13.59 -1.71 -10.70
CA THR A 26 13.35 -0.32 -11.06
C THR A 26 14.55 0.58 -10.78
N LYS A 27 14.49 1.81 -11.28
CA LYS A 27 15.42 2.90 -11.01
C LYS A 27 14.55 4.04 -10.48
N ASN A 28 14.89 4.59 -9.31
CA ASN A 28 14.19 5.70 -8.63
C ASN A 28 13.07 5.33 -7.65
N ALA A 29 13.10 4.12 -7.07
CA ALA A 29 12.34 3.88 -5.84
C ALA A 29 12.75 4.91 -4.77
N SER A 30 11.75 5.51 -4.11
CA SER A 30 11.97 6.61 -3.18
C SER A 30 11.08 6.48 -1.95
N PHE A 31 11.63 6.82 -0.77
CA PHE A 31 10.82 6.96 0.44
C PHE A 31 10.19 8.36 0.51
N LEU A 32 8.93 8.43 0.96
CA LEU A 32 8.15 9.67 1.09
C LEU A 32 8.46 10.47 2.36
N VAL A 33 9.69 10.38 2.85
CA VAL A 33 10.19 11.19 3.97
C VAL A 33 11.15 12.25 3.43
N GLY A 34 10.82 13.52 3.67
CA GLY A 34 11.63 14.64 3.19
C GLY A 34 13.10 14.56 3.66
N PRO A 35 14.05 15.22 2.97
CA PRO A 35 15.50 15.05 3.19
C PRO A 35 15.97 15.29 4.63
N ARG A 36 15.34 16.24 5.34
CA ARG A 36 15.63 16.54 6.76
C ARG A 36 15.17 15.43 7.71
N THR A 37 14.01 14.84 7.43
CA THR A 37 13.46 13.68 8.17
C THR A 37 14.26 12.42 7.87
N ARG A 38 14.78 12.27 6.64
CA ARG A 38 15.66 11.18 6.21
C ARG A 38 16.97 11.12 7.02
N LYS A 39 17.57 12.29 7.28
CA LYS A 39 18.78 12.42 8.12
C LYS A 39 18.48 12.10 9.59
N LYS A 40 17.33 12.51 10.13
CA LYS A 40 16.89 12.12 11.48
C LYS A 40 16.59 10.62 11.57
N LEU A 41 15.95 10.04 10.57
CA LEU A 41 15.63 8.60 10.49
C LEU A 41 16.90 7.74 10.47
N LEU A 42 17.95 8.12 9.75
CA LEU A 42 19.24 7.40 9.79
C LEU A 42 19.90 7.36 11.18
N ILE A 43 19.58 8.31 12.06
CA ILE A 43 20.16 8.45 13.40
C ILE A 43 19.19 7.92 14.48
N LEU A 44 17.88 7.95 14.20
CA LEU A 44 16.86 7.38 15.06
C LEU A 44 16.82 5.86 14.87
N PRO A 45 16.74 5.07 15.95
CA PRO A 45 16.46 3.64 15.88
C PRO A 45 15.18 3.31 15.09
N GLN A 46 14.35 4.32 14.79
CA GLN A 46 13.04 4.19 14.18
C GLN A 46 13.04 3.94 12.66
N SER A 47 14.14 4.21 11.95
CA SER A 47 14.29 3.76 10.55
C SER A 47 14.57 2.26 10.41
N ARG A 48 14.76 1.55 11.53
CA ARG A 48 15.15 0.14 11.58
C ARG A 48 13.97 -0.83 11.54
N TYR A 49 12.74 -0.34 11.47
CA TYR A 49 11.55 -1.18 11.63
C TYR A 49 11.13 -1.93 10.37
N VAL A 50 11.63 -1.56 9.19
CA VAL A 50 11.37 -2.29 7.95
C VAL A 50 12.63 -3.02 7.52
N ARG A 51 12.54 -4.34 7.45
CA ARG A 51 13.69 -5.20 7.14
C ARG A 51 13.31 -6.28 6.15
N ILE A 52 14.28 -6.67 5.35
CA ILE A 52 14.24 -7.93 4.63
C ILE A 52 14.84 -8.97 5.57
N GLU A 53 14.11 -10.03 5.88
CA GLU A 53 14.58 -11.13 6.71
C GLU A 53 14.09 -12.48 6.18
N SER A 54 14.73 -13.56 6.64
CA SER A 54 14.25 -14.91 6.35
C SER A 54 13.13 -15.28 7.33
N PHE A 55 12.05 -15.85 6.82
CA PHE A 55 10.92 -16.39 7.56
C PHE A 55 10.42 -17.63 6.83
N ASP A 56 10.36 -18.78 7.51
CA ASP A 56 9.97 -20.07 6.93
C ASP A 56 10.70 -20.43 5.62
N ASN A 57 12.01 -20.19 5.58
CA ASN A 57 12.90 -20.41 4.42
C ASN A 57 12.64 -19.50 3.20
N GLU A 58 11.83 -18.45 3.35
CA GLU A 58 11.60 -17.44 2.33
C GLU A 58 12.06 -16.06 2.81
N TYR A 59 12.28 -15.13 1.88
CA TYR A 59 12.53 -13.74 2.25
C TYR A 59 11.23 -12.96 2.32
N VAL A 60 11.11 -12.13 3.36
CA VAL A 60 9.94 -11.28 3.59
C VAL A 60 10.36 -9.85 3.86
N ILE A 61 9.52 -8.89 3.51
CA ILE A 61 9.59 -7.55 4.10
C ILE A 61 8.81 -7.59 5.41
N LYS A 62 9.50 -7.45 6.54
CA LYS A 62 8.87 -7.31 7.86
C LYS A 62 8.90 -5.87 8.31
N LEU A 63 7.73 -5.37 8.70
CA LEU A 63 7.52 -4.10 9.37
C LEU A 63 7.18 -4.35 10.84
N ASN A 64 8.03 -3.87 11.75
CA ASN A 64 7.73 -3.83 13.18
C ASN A 64 6.93 -2.55 13.50
N LEU A 65 5.82 -2.72 14.20
CA LEU A 65 4.91 -1.66 14.64
C LEU A 65 4.99 -1.62 16.16
N LEU A 66 5.61 -0.58 16.70
CA LEU A 66 5.87 -0.49 18.13
C LEU A 66 4.63 -0.04 18.91
N LYS A 67 4.53 -0.53 20.15
CA LYS A 67 3.59 -0.06 21.17
C LYS A 67 3.59 1.46 21.26
N GLY A 68 2.41 2.07 21.32
CA GLY A 68 2.27 3.51 21.52
C GLY A 68 2.76 4.35 20.34
N ARG A 69 2.93 3.76 19.15
CA ARG A 69 3.37 4.46 17.93
C ARG A 69 2.37 4.29 16.79
N PHE A 70 2.16 5.37 16.08
CA PHE A 70 1.27 5.45 14.92
C PHE A 70 1.81 6.46 13.90
N GLY A 71 1.13 6.55 12.76
CA GLY A 71 1.41 7.53 11.72
C GLY A 71 2.49 7.09 10.72
N PRO A 72 2.63 7.83 9.62
CA PRO A 72 3.43 7.44 8.47
C PRO A 72 4.95 7.43 8.74
N PHE A 73 5.42 8.12 9.78
CA PHE A 73 6.84 8.24 10.10
C PHE A 73 7.46 6.99 10.71
N ILE A 74 6.68 6.17 11.43
CA ILE A 74 7.16 4.96 12.11
C ILE A 74 6.95 3.71 11.24
N GLY A 75 6.12 3.80 10.20
CA GLY A 75 5.95 2.74 9.22
C GLY A 75 6.84 2.89 7.98
N SER A 76 6.38 2.33 6.87
CA SER A 76 7.01 2.45 5.55
C SER A 76 6.13 3.20 4.58
N ASN A 77 6.69 4.19 3.89
CA ASN A 77 6.02 4.89 2.79
C ASN A 77 7.02 5.08 1.66
N CYS A 78 6.87 4.34 0.58
CA CYS A 78 7.69 4.47 -0.60
C CYS A 78 6.89 4.37 -1.89
N LYS A 79 7.38 5.10 -2.90
CA LYS A 79 6.95 5.02 -4.29
C LYS A 79 7.98 4.23 -5.07
N ILE A 80 7.52 3.22 -5.79
CA ILE A 80 8.35 2.32 -6.56
C ILE A 80 7.86 2.45 -8.01
N PRO A 81 8.49 3.32 -8.81
CA PRO A 81 8.04 3.57 -10.16
C PRO A 81 8.23 2.32 -11.01
N PHE A 82 7.32 2.16 -11.96
CA PHE A 82 7.43 1.17 -13.02
C PHE A 82 8.45 1.65 -14.06
N SER A 83 8.97 0.75 -14.88
CA SER A 83 9.82 1.14 -16.01
C SER A 83 9.04 1.76 -17.17
N GLY A 84 7.71 1.68 -17.11
CA GLY A 84 6.78 2.29 -18.04
C GLY A 84 5.49 2.67 -17.32
N SER A 85 4.37 2.68 -18.03
CA SER A 85 3.06 2.94 -17.44
C SER A 85 1.97 2.21 -18.21
N ALA A 86 0.80 2.04 -17.59
CA ALA A 86 -0.29 1.25 -18.15
C ALA A 86 -1.66 1.88 -17.93
N GLU A 87 -2.59 1.53 -18.80
CA GLU A 87 -4.02 1.82 -18.63
C GLU A 87 -4.71 0.80 -17.70
N ASN A 88 -4.17 -0.41 -17.64
CA ASN A 88 -4.69 -1.49 -16.82
C ASN A 88 -3.53 -2.12 -16.05
N ALA A 89 -3.75 -2.44 -14.78
CA ALA A 89 -2.77 -3.18 -14.00
C ALA A 89 -3.43 -4.11 -12.99
N VAL A 90 -2.74 -5.21 -12.69
CA VAL A 90 -3.10 -6.12 -11.60
C VAL A 90 -1.95 -6.17 -10.60
N LEU A 91 -2.23 -5.79 -9.36
CA LEU A 91 -1.32 -5.95 -8.22
C LEU A 91 -1.80 -7.13 -7.37
N SER A 92 -0.89 -8.05 -7.05
CA SER A 92 -1.10 -9.09 -6.06
C SER A 92 0.05 -9.12 -5.06
N TYR A 93 -0.25 -9.38 -3.79
CA TYR A 93 0.77 -9.65 -2.77
C TYR A 93 0.19 -10.46 -1.62
N LYS A 94 1.07 -11.10 -0.85
CA LYS A 94 0.72 -11.73 0.43
C LYS A 94 1.09 -10.84 1.60
N VAL A 95 0.22 -10.78 2.59
CA VAL A 95 0.42 -10.07 3.86
C VAL A 95 0.09 -10.96 5.05
N LEU A 96 0.99 -11.02 6.01
CA LEU A 96 0.79 -11.71 7.28
C LEU A 96 0.74 -10.69 8.41
N PHE A 97 -0.37 -10.68 9.15
CA PHE A 97 -0.47 -10.01 10.43
C PHE A 97 -0.05 -11.00 11.51
N GLN A 98 0.77 -10.58 12.48
CA GLN A 98 1.17 -11.42 13.61
C GLN A 98 -0.07 -12.06 14.28
N ALA A 99 0.05 -13.30 14.78
CA ALA A 99 -1.03 -13.91 15.56
C ALA A 99 -1.42 -13.00 16.75
N GLY A 100 -2.71 -12.71 16.89
CA GLY A 100 -3.20 -11.77 17.92
C GLY A 100 -2.92 -10.28 17.62
N PHE A 101 -2.68 -9.92 16.35
CA PHE A 101 -2.47 -8.54 15.94
C PHE A 101 -3.60 -7.61 16.42
N GLU A 102 -3.21 -6.50 17.04
CA GLU A 102 -4.11 -5.44 17.46
C GLU A 102 -4.33 -4.48 16.29
N PHE A 103 -5.46 -4.64 15.60
CA PHE A 103 -5.84 -3.76 14.49
C PHE A 103 -6.11 -2.32 14.95
N VAL A 104 -6.53 -2.12 16.21
CA VAL A 104 -6.96 -0.82 16.77
C VAL A 104 -7.98 -0.18 15.83
N LYS A 105 -7.78 1.08 15.43
CA LYS A 105 -8.59 1.80 14.43
C LYS A 105 -8.12 1.60 13.00
N GLY A 106 -7.11 0.75 12.77
CA GLY A 106 -6.63 0.39 11.46
C GLY A 106 -5.33 1.07 11.04
N GLY A 107 -4.97 0.85 9.77
CA GLY A 107 -3.72 1.30 9.19
C GLY A 107 -3.73 1.22 7.68
N LYS A 108 -2.57 1.42 7.06
CA LYS A 108 -2.42 1.40 5.60
C LYS A 108 -1.78 0.10 5.12
N LEU A 109 -2.10 -0.27 3.89
CA LEU A 109 -1.51 -1.38 3.16
C LEU A 109 -1.17 -0.93 1.72
N PRO A 110 -0.22 -1.61 1.06
CA PRO A 110 0.23 -1.27 -0.29
C PRO A 110 -0.89 -1.24 -1.34
N GLY A 111 -0.68 -0.44 -2.39
CA GLY A 111 -1.56 -0.36 -3.55
C GLY A 111 -0.88 0.30 -4.75
N LEU A 112 -1.65 0.84 -5.69
CA LEU A 112 -1.17 1.43 -6.93
C LEU A 112 -1.35 2.95 -6.93
N GLY A 113 -0.62 3.63 -7.82
CA GLY A 113 -0.80 5.05 -8.06
C GLY A 113 -0.32 5.48 -9.44
N GLY A 114 -0.53 6.77 -9.71
CA GLY A 114 -0.12 7.45 -10.94
C GLY A 114 0.35 8.87 -10.65
N GLY A 115 1.33 9.35 -11.42
CA GLY A 115 1.87 10.70 -11.31
C GLY A 115 2.38 11.02 -9.91
N ALA A 116 1.88 12.12 -9.34
CA ALA A 116 2.23 12.56 -8.00
C ALA A 116 1.83 11.57 -6.89
N GLY A 117 1.02 10.53 -7.15
CA GLY A 117 0.67 9.53 -6.14
C GLY A 117 0.04 10.16 -4.90
N ASN A 118 -0.95 11.03 -5.10
CA ASN A 118 -1.59 11.86 -4.08
C ASN A 118 -2.04 11.05 -2.86
N SER A 119 -1.75 11.56 -1.67
CA SER A 119 -2.10 10.94 -0.39
C SER A 119 -1.95 11.95 0.75
N GLY A 120 -2.36 11.58 1.97
CA GLY A 120 -2.04 12.38 3.17
C GLY A 120 -2.77 13.73 3.24
N GLY A 121 -3.92 13.86 2.58
CA GLY A 121 -4.67 15.11 2.50
C GLY A 121 -4.46 15.90 1.20
N GLU A 122 -3.52 15.47 0.35
CA GLU A 122 -3.32 16.07 -0.98
C GLU A 122 -4.42 15.59 -1.93
N VAL A 123 -5.40 16.44 -2.22
CA VAL A 123 -6.56 16.11 -3.08
C VAL A 123 -6.17 16.18 -4.57
N PRO A 124 -6.36 15.11 -5.36
CA PRO A 124 -6.11 15.13 -6.80
C PRO A 124 -6.91 16.18 -7.56
N THR A 125 -6.23 16.91 -8.42
CA THR A 125 -6.86 17.79 -9.41
C THR A 125 -7.41 17.01 -10.61
N GLY A 126 -6.85 15.81 -10.86
CA GLY A 126 -7.04 15.01 -12.08
C GLY A 126 -5.95 15.25 -13.14
N TYR A 127 -5.00 16.15 -12.89
CA TYR A 127 -3.86 16.45 -13.77
C TYR A 127 -2.50 16.20 -13.12
N ASP A 128 -2.47 16.02 -11.79
CA ASP A 128 -1.27 15.90 -10.97
C ASP A 128 -0.96 14.45 -10.55
N GLY A 129 -1.97 13.68 -10.14
CA GLY A 129 -1.79 12.28 -9.75
C GLY A 129 -3.00 11.69 -9.04
N TRP A 130 -2.88 10.46 -8.56
CA TRP A 130 -3.92 9.72 -7.84
C TRP A 130 -3.30 8.53 -7.10
N SER A 131 -4.03 7.94 -6.14
CA SER A 131 -3.63 6.66 -5.54
C SER A 131 -4.81 5.80 -5.12
N VAL A 132 -4.65 4.49 -5.22
CA VAL A 132 -5.55 3.48 -4.65
C VAL A 132 -4.73 2.54 -3.78
N ARG A 133 -4.97 2.60 -2.48
CA ARG A 133 -4.31 1.76 -1.47
C ARG A 133 -5.35 0.97 -0.70
N PHE A 134 -4.89 0.11 0.20
CA PHE A 134 -5.78 -0.56 1.14
C PHE A 134 -5.63 0.02 2.55
N MET A 135 -6.68 -0.15 3.36
CA MET A 135 -6.59 -0.06 4.80
C MET A 135 -7.02 -1.37 5.43
N PHE A 136 -6.30 -1.82 6.45
CA PHE A 136 -6.91 -2.67 7.47
C PHE A 136 -7.61 -1.76 8.50
N LYS A 137 -8.68 -2.26 9.10
CA LYS A 137 -9.54 -1.56 10.05
C LYS A 137 -9.85 -2.47 11.24
N GLU A 138 -10.69 -1.99 12.15
CA GLU A 138 -11.09 -2.71 13.36
C GLU A 138 -11.47 -4.16 13.02
N ARG A 139 -11.08 -5.10 13.89
CA ARG A 139 -11.39 -6.54 13.76
C ARG A 139 -10.88 -7.20 12.47
N GLY A 140 -9.93 -6.58 11.77
CA GLY A 140 -9.36 -7.10 10.53
C GLY A 140 -10.19 -6.81 9.30
N THR A 141 -11.21 -5.95 9.38
CA THR A 141 -11.93 -5.48 8.19
C THR A 141 -10.98 -4.76 7.23
N ILE A 142 -11.25 -4.84 5.93
CA ILE A 142 -10.41 -4.21 4.89
C ILE A 142 -11.24 -3.26 4.03
N CYS A 143 -10.63 -2.14 3.61
CA CYS A 143 -11.24 -1.21 2.66
C CYS A 143 -10.25 -0.77 1.59
N ALA A 144 -10.72 -0.57 0.36
CA ALA A 144 -10.00 0.24 -0.62
C ALA A 144 -10.03 1.70 -0.17
N TYR A 145 -8.95 2.43 -0.40
CA TYR A 145 -8.75 3.80 0.06
C TYR A 145 -8.16 4.65 -1.06
N LEU A 146 -8.96 5.58 -1.57
CA LEU A 146 -8.76 6.20 -2.88
C LEU A 146 -8.58 7.71 -2.79
N TYR A 147 -7.57 8.21 -3.47
CA TYR A 147 -7.46 9.62 -3.85
C TYR A 147 -7.72 9.69 -5.36
N HIS A 148 -8.81 10.35 -5.77
CA HIS A 148 -9.22 10.45 -7.17
C HIS A 148 -9.79 11.84 -7.48
N ALA A 149 -9.91 12.21 -8.75
CA ALA A 149 -10.18 13.57 -9.21
C ALA A 149 -11.57 14.13 -8.87
N ARG A 150 -12.45 13.30 -8.32
CA ARG A 150 -13.84 13.64 -7.98
C ARG A 150 -14.15 13.53 -6.48
N MET A 151 -13.17 13.15 -5.66
CA MET A 151 -13.37 13.05 -4.21
C MET A 151 -13.79 14.41 -3.63
N LYS A 152 -14.64 14.38 -2.59
CA LYS A 152 -15.16 15.60 -1.95
C LYS A 152 -14.47 15.91 -0.63
N GLY A 153 -14.02 14.87 0.08
CA GLY A 153 -13.29 15.02 1.33
C GLY A 153 -11.85 15.45 1.12
N GLN A 154 -11.19 15.85 2.20
CA GLN A 154 -9.75 16.10 2.22
C GLN A 154 -8.95 14.78 2.17
N PHE A 155 -9.46 13.75 2.82
CA PHE A 155 -8.83 12.44 2.90
C PHE A 155 -9.54 11.45 1.99
N GLY A 156 -8.81 10.43 1.56
CA GLY A 156 -9.30 9.47 0.58
C GLY A 156 -10.64 8.82 0.92
N ASP A 157 -11.42 8.54 -0.12
CA ASP A 157 -12.69 7.84 -0.01
C ASP A 157 -12.43 6.36 0.33
N LYS A 158 -13.37 5.77 1.09
CA LYS A 158 -13.26 4.39 1.61
C LYS A 158 -14.38 3.54 1.04
N LEU A 159 -14.01 2.43 0.40
CA LEU A 159 -14.94 1.34 0.11
C LEU A 159 -14.59 0.15 0.98
N PHE A 160 -15.39 -0.12 2.00
CA PHE A 160 -15.23 -1.33 2.81
C PHE A 160 -15.58 -2.55 1.96
N LEU A 161 -14.64 -3.48 1.86
CA LEU A 161 -14.80 -4.65 1.01
C LEU A 161 -15.80 -5.61 1.67
N ARG A 162 -16.81 -6.01 0.92
CA ARG A 162 -17.79 -7.01 1.32
C ARG A 162 -17.83 -8.17 0.33
N TYR A 163 -18.32 -9.30 0.83
CA TYR A 163 -18.68 -10.48 0.06
C TYR A 163 -20.04 -10.97 0.56
N ASN A 164 -21.02 -11.10 -0.33
CA ASN A 164 -22.41 -11.43 0.02
C ASN A 164 -23.00 -10.55 1.13
N GLY A 165 -22.67 -9.24 1.12
CA GLY A 165 -23.15 -8.26 2.10
C GLY A 165 -22.34 -8.19 3.40
N GLU A 166 -21.50 -9.18 3.68
CA GLU A 166 -20.67 -9.27 4.89
C GLU A 166 -19.27 -8.68 4.68
N HIS A 167 -18.68 -8.09 5.72
CA HIS A 167 -17.32 -7.55 5.63
C HIS A 167 -16.28 -8.65 5.40
N VAL A 168 -15.39 -8.42 4.43
CA VAL A 168 -14.19 -9.24 4.25
C VAL A 168 -13.23 -8.99 5.41
N LEU A 169 -12.68 -10.07 5.96
CA LEU A 169 -11.75 -10.04 7.09
C LEU A 169 -10.37 -10.55 6.71
N LEU A 170 -9.34 -9.88 7.22
CA LEU A 170 -7.95 -10.30 7.18
C LEU A 170 -7.65 -11.19 8.39
N ASN A 171 -7.04 -12.33 8.13
CA ASN A 171 -6.64 -13.27 9.16
C ASN A 171 -5.36 -12.81 9.86
N THR A 172 -5.27 -13.08 11.16
CA THR A 172 -4.02 -12.98 11.93
C THR A 172 -3.35 -14.34 12.06
N GLY A 173 -2.02 -14.38 12.08
CA GLY A 173 -1.24 -15.62 12.21
C GLY A 173 -1.13 -16.44 10.92
N SER A 174 -1.75 -15.99 9.82
CA SER A 174 -1.67 -16.64 8.51
C SER A 174 -1.52 -15.61 7.39
N TRP A 175 -1.04 -16.08 6.24
CA TRP A 175 -0.91 -15.26 5.04
C TRP A 175 -2.28 -14.97 4.44
N ASN A 176 -2.52 -13.70 4.12
CA ASN A 176 -3.64 -13.25 3.31
C ASN A 176 -3.13 -12.85 1.93
N THR A 177 -3.79 -13.30 0.87
CA THR A 177 -3.51 -12.83 -0.50
C THR A 177 -4.46 -11.70 -0.84
N ILE A 178 -3.93 -10.54 -1.21
CA ILE A 178 -4.72 -9.39 -1.67
C ILE A 178 -4.41 -9.15 -3.14
N THR A 179 -5.44 -9.08 -3.98
CA THR A 179 -5.31 -8.79 -5.41
C THR A 179 -6.20 -7.60 -5.77
N MET A 180 -5.65 -6.64 -6.51
CA MET A 180 -6.36 -5.49 -7.04
C MET A 180 -6.17 -5.41 -8.55
N SER A 181 -7.26 -5.39 -9.30
CA SER A 181 -7.27 -5.08 -10.72
C SER A 181 -7.80 -3.67 -10.92
N LEU A 182 -7.05 -2.84 -11.63
CA LEU A 182 -7.40 -1.43 -11.87
C LEU A 182 -7.41 -1.15 -13.37
N ALA A 183 -8.47 -0.49 -13.84
CA ALA A 183 -8.58 0.07 -15.18
C ALA A 183 -8.75 1.58 -15.09
N MET A 184 -7.92 2.33 -15.79
CA MET A 184 -8.00 3.79 -15.85
C MET A 184 -9.26 4.25 -16.57
N ASN A 185 -9.81 5.38 -16.12
CA ASN A 185 -10.89 6.04 -16.85
C ASN A 185 -10.38 6.73 -18.12
N ASP A 186 -11.28 6.92 -19.09
CA ASP A 186 -11.06 7.88 -20.16
C ASP A 186 -10.97 9.30 -19.58
N PRO A 187 -10.14 10.20 -20.14
CA PRO A 187 -10.01 11.56 -19.63
C PRO A 187 -11.36 12.23 -19.39
N GLU A 188 -11.54 12.75 -18.17
CA GLU A 188 -12.73 13.46 -17.68
C GLU A 188 -13.99 12.61 -17.46
N LYS A 189 -13.97 11.32 -17.81
CA LYS A 189 -15.10 10.39 -17.63
C LYS A 189 -15.02 9.65 -16.30
N ASP A 190 -16.19 9.27 -15.79
CA ASP A 190 -16.36 8.37 -14.66
C ASP A 190 -16.60 6.96 -15.21
N ASN A 191 -15.53 6.27 -15.63
CA ASN A 191 -15.59 4.89 -16.16
C ASN A 191 -14.35 4.05 -15.83
N GLY A 192 -13.54 4.48 -14.86
CA GLY A 192 -12.45 3.69 -14.31
C GLY A 192 -12.98 2.71 -13.27
N ILE A 193 -12.27 1.59 -13.12
CA ILE A 193 -12.75 0.44 -12.36
C ILE A 193 -11.67 -0.04 -11.39
N VAL A 194 -12.05 -0.40 -10.17
CA VAL A 194 -11.22 -1.15 -9.22
C VAL A 194 -11.95 -2.42 -8.79
N LYS A 195 -11.37 -3.59 -9.07
CA LYS A 195 -11.85 -4.88 -8.56
C LYS A 195 -10.88 -5.42 -7.53
N VAL A 196 -11.40 -6.02 -6.45
CA VAL A 196 -10.56 -6.54 -5.37
C VAL A 196 -10.90 -8.00 -5.09
N LYS A 197 -9.87 -8.82 -4.89
CA LYS A 197 -9.99 -10.17 -4.35
C LYS A 197 -9.17 -10.29 -3.08
N VAL A 198 -9.71 -10.97 -2.08
CA VAL A 198 -8.99 -11.31 -0.84
C VAL A 198 -9.10 -12.80 -0.63
N ASN A 199 -7.97 -13.49 -0.49
CA ASN A 199 -7.89 -14.95 -0.33
C ASN A 199 -8.63 -15.72 -1.42
N GLY A 200 -8.61 -15.20 -2.65
CA GLY A 200 -9.28 -15.80 -3.82
C GLY A 200 -10.77 -15.47 -3.94
N ILE A 201 -11.38 -14.82 -2.95
CA ILE A 201 -12.78 -14.43 -2.97
C ILE A 201 -12.91 -13.04 -3.60
N GLU A 202 -13.75 -12.92 -4.63
CA GLU A 202 -14.13 -11.63 -5.21
C GLU A 202 -14.94 -10.84 -4.19
N ALA A 203 -14.44 -9.65 -3.85
CA ALA A 203 -15.15 -8.70 -3.01
C ALA A 203 -15.83 -7.64 -3.89
N ASP A 204 -16.29 -6.56 -3.26
CA ASP A 204 -16.88 -5.43 -3.97
C ASP A 204 -15.97 -4.84 -5.07
N GLU A 205 -16.62 -4.38 -6.13
CA GLU A 205 -16.07 -3.59 -7.21
C GLU A 205 -16.39 -2.12 -6.97
N LEU A 206 -15.41 -1.24 -7.19
CA LEU A 206 -15.62 0.19 -7.23
C LEU A 206 -15.64 0.66 -8.68
N ASP A 207 -16.83 0.99 -9.14
CA ASP A 207 -17.15 1.52 -10.46
C ASP A 207 -18.39 2.42 -10.33
N PRO A 208 -18.41 3.63 -10.90
CA PRO A 208 -17.33 4.27 -11.64
C PRO A 208 -16.37 5.11 -10.79
N VAL A 209 -15.12 5.21 -11.25
CA VAL A 209 -14.08 6.09 -10.69
C VAL A 209 -13.47 6.98 -11.76
N CYS A 210 -13.38 8.29 -11.51
CA CYS A 210 -12.58 9.21 -12.32
C CYS A 210 -11.26 9.50 -11.60
N PHE A 211 -10.19 8.80 -12.01
CA PHE A 211 -8.82 8.99 -11.54
C PHE A 211 -8.16 10.23 -12.18
N ARG A 212 -8.40 10.45 -13.47
CA ARG A 212 -7.70 11.46 -14.28
C ARG A 212 -8.62 12.29 -15.18
N LYS A 213 -8.15 13.48 -15.54
CA LYS A 213 -8.75 14.40 -16.52
C LYS A 213 -7.85 14.64 -17.75
N THR A 214 -6.67 14.03 -17.79
CA THR A 214 -5.72 14.03 -18.90
C THR A 214 -5.31 12.60 -19.21
N ALA A 215 -4.91 12.30 -20.46
CA ALA A 215 -4.36 11.00 -20.85
C ALA A 215 -2.91 10.78 -20.36
N ASP A 216 -2.24 11.83 -19.89
CA ASP A 216 -0.84 11.76 -19.44
C ASP A 216 -0.67 11.01 -18.10
N LEU A 217 -1.72 10.98 -17.28
CA LEU A 217 -1.72 10.23 -16.03
C LEU A 217 -2.10 8.77 -16.29
N LYS A 218 -1.23 7.85 -15.89
CA LYS A 218 -1.43 6.40 -16.04
C LYS A 218 -1.09 5.69 -14.74
N ILE A 219 -1.22 4.37 -14.72
CA ILE A 219 -0.71 3.54 -13.62
C ILE A 219 0.79 3.41 -13.83
N ASP A 220 1.59 3.97 -12.93
CA ASP A 220 3.04 4.09 -13.13
C ASP A 220 3.88 3.74 -11.89
N GLN A 221 3.25 3.34 -10.79
CA GLN A 221 3.97 3.01 -9.57
C GLN A 221 3.22 2.07 -8.63
N LEU A 222 4.00 1.23 -7.95
CA LEU A 222 3.60 0.61 -6.70
C LEU A 222 3.77 1.65 -5.58
N PHE A 223 2.68 1.89 -4.85
CA PHE A 223 2.70 2.71 -3.65
C PHE A 223 2.70 1.79 -2.42
N PHE A 224 3.90 1.46 -1.94
CA PHE A 224 4.08 0.67 -0.73
C PHE A 224 3.97 1.59 0.50
N SER A 225 2.81 1.53 1.15
CA SER A 225 2.48 2.36 2.32
C SER A 225 1.90 1.46 3.40
N CYS A 226 2.60 1.34 4.53
CA CYS A 226 2.17 0.50 5.65
C CYS A 226 2.56 1.13 6.99
N PHE A 227 1.55 1.39 7.83
CA PHE A 227 1.68 1.97 9.17
C PHE A 227 0.35 1.87 9.92
N MET A 228 0.37 1.92 11.25
CA MET A 228 -0.83 2.14 12.08
C MET A 228 -1.36 3.55 11.82
N GLY A 229 -2.58 3.67 11.32
CA GLY A 229 -3.10 4.84 10.60
C GLY A 229 -3.47 6.01 11.49
N GLY A 230 -4.07 7.07 10.91
CA GLY A 230 -4.57 8.22 11.68
C GLY A 230 -3.51 9.25 12.08
N ASP A 231 -3.97 10.25 12.81
CA ASP A 231 -3.24 11.45 13.22
C ASP A 231 -3.28 11.68 14.76
N ASP A 232 -3.82 10.72 15.52
CA ASP A 232 -3.87 10.76 16.98
C ASP A 232 -3.48 9.42 17.65
N ASP A 233 -3.20 9.48 18.95
CA ASP A 233 -2.74 8.34 19.76
C ASP A 233 -3.71 7.16 19.80
N SER A 234 -5.00 7.37 19.50
CA SER A 234 -6.02 6.31 19.53
C SER A 234 -5.87 5.26 18.43
N TYR A 235 -4.92 5.46 17.51
CA TYR A 235 -4.51 4.46 16.53
C TYR A 235 -3.30 3.62 16.97
N SER A 236 -2.68 3.97 18.10
CA SER A 236 -1.51 3.26 18.59
C SER A 236 -1.88 1.89 19.16
N PRO A 237 -1.08 0.84 18.90
CA PRO A 237 -1.26 -0.45 19.54
C PRO A 237 -0.77 -0.45 20.98
N GLY A 238 -1.37 -1.30 21.80
CA GLY A 238 -1.00 -1.57 23.18
C GLY A 238 0.22 -2.49 23.33
N GLN A 239 0.67 -3.11 22.25
CA GLN A 239 1.83 -3.99 22.19
C GLN A 239 2.70 -3.78 20.95
N ASP A 240 3.96 -4.20 21.03
CA ASP A 240 4.82 -4.35 19.86
C ASP A 240 4.27 -5.50 19.00
N GLN A 241 4.16 -5.27 17.70
CA GLN A 241 3.64 -6.25 16.76
C GLN A 241 4.29 -6.09 15.38
N PHE A 242 3.99 -6.98 14.45
CA PHE A 242 4.54 -6.88 13.10
C PHE A 242 3.54 -7.26 12.00
N ILE A 243 3.87 -6.76 10.80
CA ILE A 243 3.25 -7.17 9.53
C ILE A 243 4.38 -7.63 8.60
N MET A 244 4.19 -8.74 7.89
CA MET A 244 5.11 -9.22 6.87
C MET A 244 4.47 -9.23 5.50
N PHE A 245 5.28 -9.04 4.46
CA PHE A 245 4.86 -9.08 3.07
C PHE A 245 5.78 -9.99 2.25
N LYS A 246 5.22 -10.62 1.21
CA LYS A 246 5.93 -11.42 0.18
C LYS A 246 5.11 -11.53 -1.10
N ASP A 247 5.74 -12.11 -2.12
CA ASP A 247 5.14 -12.49 -3.39
C ASP A 247 4.42 -11.32 -4.08
N PHE A 248 5.10 -10.16 -4.20
CA PHE A 248 4.55 -9.06 -4.97
C PHE A 248 4.59 -9.41 -6.45
N GLU A 249 3.43 -9.37 -7.11
CA GLU A 249 3.29 -9.52 -8.54
C GLU A 249 2.51 -8.34 -9.11
N ILE A 250 3.04 -7.72 -10.16
CA ILE A 250 2.42 -6.58 -10.83
C ILE A 250 2.46 -6.83 -12.33
N GLU A 251 1.29 -6.98 -12.92
CA GLU A 251 1.10 -7.06 -14.36
C GLU A 251 0.55 -5.72 -14.87
N TYR A 252 1.24 -5.08 -15.82
CA TYR A 252 0.89 -3.76 -16.36
C TYR A 252 1.49 -3.53 -17.76
#